data_AF-A0A1Y2M268-F1
#
_entry.id   AF-A0A1Y2M268-F1
#
_cell.length_a   1.000
_cell.length_b   1.000
_cell.length_c   1.000
_cell.angle_alpha   90.00
_cell.angle_beta   90.00
_cell.angle_gamma   90.00
#
_symmetry.space_group_name_H-M   'P 1'
#
loop_
_entity.id
_entity.type
_entity.pdbx_description
1 polymer ?
#
loop_
_entity_poly.entity_id
_entity_poly.type
_entity_poly.pdbx_seq_one_letter_code
_entity_poly.pdbx_strand_id
1 'polypeptide(L)'
;MDDLAQTRNILERNPGLKWGFIIYRCTYESDSDWARFMDLLNTRVRLNLEEEGGLDLLDRLDWCVQDDRDVLNDASTGQVRSEFANWVKGCDEEDDFLGTPRFQACAMVTQFELELMLKGPPADEFDASGAGFLTLVSLDEDEDYQMVGLSYLVPRIYALLEGPGWENIVEDGVATP
;
A
#
# COMPACT_ATOMS: atom_id res chain seq x y z
N MET A 1 2.67 -20.25 2.07
CA MET A 1 3.70 -19.40 2.69
C MET A 1 3.01 -18.75 3.88
N ASP A 2 3.66 -18.65 5.05
CA ASP A 2 3.05 -17.99 6.22
C ASP A 2 3.51 -16.53 6.22
N ASP A 3 2.80 -15.71 5.44
CA ASP A 3 3.16 -14.32 5.11
C ASP A 3 3.29 -13.46 6.39
N LEU A 4 2.51 -13.77 7.42
CA LEU A 4 2.61 -13.15 8.74
C LEU A 4 3.88 -13.55 9.48
N ALA A 5 4.27 -14.83 9.44
CA ALA A 5 5.52 -15.26 10.06
C ALA A 5 6.75 -14.59 9.41
N GLN A 6 6.73 -14.39 8.09
CA GLN A 6 7.77 -13.67 7.38
C GLN A 6 7.81 -12.19 7.78
N THR A 7 6.65 -11.54 7.78
CA THR A 7 6.51 -10.13 8.21
C THR A 7 7.04 -9.95 9.64
N ARG A 8 6.64 -10.83 10.58
CA ARG A 8 7.18 -10.83 11.95
C ARG A 8 8.68 -10.98 11.98
N ASN A 9 9.24 -11.95 11.24
CA ASN A 9 10.67 -12.20 11.26
C ASN A 9 11.50 -10.98 10.80
N ILE A 10 11.04 -10.31 9.74
CA ILE A 10 11.65 -9.08 9.23
C ILE A 10 11.58 -7.98 10.30
N LEU A 11 10.41 -7.78 10.90
CA LEU A 11 10.21 -6.75 11.91
C LEU A 11 11.01 -7.02 13.19
N GLU A 12 11.06 -8.26 13.68
CA GLU A 12 11.83 -8.66 14.87
C GLU A 12 13.32 -8.44 14.70
N ARG A 13 13.87 -8.75 13.52
CA ARG A 13 15.28 -8.51 13.19
C ARG A 13 15.61 -7.02 13.08
N ASN A 14 14.59 -6.19 12.88
CA ASN A 14 14.76 -4.77 12.59
C ASN A 14 13.84 -3.90 13.46
N PRO A 15 14.14 -3.66 14.74
CA PRO A 15 13.20 -3.02 15.68
C PRO A 15 12.67 -1.64 15.28
N GLY A 16 13.41 -0.88 14.45
CA GLY A 16 13.00 0.44 13.95
C GLY A 16 12.05 0.42 12.75
N LEU A 17 11.97 -0.69 12.03
CA LEU A 17 11.27 -0.77 10.74
C LEU A 17 9.75 -0.62 10.92
N LYS A 18 9.13 0.23 10.11
CA LYS A 18 7.68 0.25 9.95
C LYS A 18 7.27 -0.60 8.77
N TRP A 19 6.04 -1.11 8.80
CA TRP A 19 5.47 -1.82 7.66
C TRP A 19 4.19 -1.18 7.18
N GLY A 20 3.78 -1.52 5.96
CA GLY A 20 2.75 -0.81 5.23
C GLY A 20 3.32 -0.05 4.04
N PHE A 21 2.43 0.45 3.18
CA PHE A 21 2.79 1.29 2.04
C PHE A 21 2.88 2.75 2.44
N ILE A 22 3.56 3.52 1.61
CA ILE A 22 3.46 4.97 1.60
C ILE A 22 2.27 5.35 0.72
N ILE A 23 1.32 6.09 1.27
CA ILE A 23 0.15 6.53 0.53
C ILE A 23 0.31 7.99 0.09
N TYR A 24 0.25 8.23 -1.21
CA TYR A 24 0.17 9.57 -1.79
C TYR A 24 -1.28 9.95 -2.02
N ARG A 25 -1.72 10.99 -1.31
CA ARG A 25 -3.04 11.57 -1.50
C ARG A 25 -3.03 12.51 -2.71
N CYS A 26 -3.68 12.11 -3.79
CA CYS A 26 -3.72 12.89 -5.03
C CYS A 26 -5.08 13.59 -5.27
N THR A 27 -6.02 13.45 -4.34
CA THR A 27 -7.32 14.14 -4.37
C THR A 27 -7.62 14.93 -3.10
N TYR A 28 -8.19 16.12 -3.30
CA TYR A 28 -8.51 17.08 -2.27
C TYR A 28 -9.93 17.66 -2.43
N GLU A 29 -10.81 16.90 -3.10
CA GLU A 29 -12.21 17.30 -3.28
C GLU A 29 -13.01 17.24 -1.98
N SER A 30 -12.75 16.24 -1.13
CA SER A 30 -13.50 15.98 0.11
C SER A 30 -12.62 15.35 1.18
N ASP A 31 -12.29 16.13 2.22
CA ASP A 31 -11.57 15.62 3.40
C ASP A 31 -12.40 14.59 4.17
N SER A 32 -13.73 14.70 4.14
CA SER A 32 -14.62 13.73 4.76
C SER A 32 -14.58 12.37 4.07
N ASP A 33 -14.51 12.35 2.75
CA ASP A 33 -14.42 11.10 2.00
C ASP A 33 -13.03 10.46 2.16
N TRP A 34 -11.98 11.28 2.16
CA TRP A 34 -10.63 10.83 2.52
C TRP A 34 -10.57 10.18 3.92
N ALA A 35 -11.17 10.84 4.93
CA ALA A 35 -11.21 10.30 6.28
C ALA A 35 -11.96 8.96 6.35
N ARG A 36 -13.08 8.83 5.62
CA ARG A 36 -13.84 7.58 5.52
C ARG A 36 -13.03 6.47 4.84
N PHE A 37 -12.27 6.80 3.81
CA PHE A 37 -11.38 5.85 3.16
C PHE A 37 -10.29 5.35 4.11
N MET A 38 -9.63 6.25 4.84
CA MET A 38 -8.61 5.86 5.82
C MET A 38 -9.19 5.00 6.95
N ASP A 39 -10.42 5.29 7.40
CA ASP A 39 -11.12 4.48 8.40
C ASP A 39 -11.47 3.07 7.86
N LEU A 40 -11.97 2.99 6.61
CA LEU A 40 -12.25 1.74 5.91
C LEU A 40 -10.98 0.89 5.79
N LEU A 41 -9.88 1.50 5.33
CA LEU A 41 -8.58 0.85 5.17
C LEU A 41 -8.09 0.27 6.51
N ASN A 42 -8.00 1.11 7.55
CA ASN A 42 -7.52 0.67 8.86
C ASN A 42 -8.41 -0.41 9.47
N THR A 43 -9.72 -0.29 9.33
CA THR A 43 -10.66 -1.30 9.85
C THR A 43 -10.47 -2.64 9.14
N ARG A 44 -10.35 -2.64 7.80
CA ARG A 44 -10.15 -3.87 7.03
C ARG A 44 -8.82 -4.54 7.38
N VAL A 45 -7.74 -3.76 7.45
CA VAL A 45 -6.42 -4.29 7.87
C VAL A 45 -6.47 -4.91 9.25
N ARG A 46 -7.13 -4.25 10.21
CA ARG A 46 -7.29 -4.77 11.57
C ARG A 46 -8.05 -6.09 11.58
N LEU A 47 -9.17 -6.19 10.83
CA LEU A 47 -9.98 -7.41 10.76
C LEU A 47 -9.20 -8.57 10.12
N ASN A 48 -8.52 -8.33 8.99
CA ASN A 48 -7.70 -9.37 8.34
C ASN A 48 -6.59 -9.87 9.27
N LEU A 49 -5.92 -8.97 9.99
CA LEU A 49 -4.91 -9.35 10.99
C LEU A 49 -5.51 -10.07 12.21
N GLU A 50 -6.73 -9.72 12.61
CA GLU A 50 -7.44 -10.42 13.69
C GLU A 50 -7.74 -11.87 13.31
N GLU A 51 -8.24 -12.09 12.10
CA GLU A 51 -8.58 -13.43 11.57
C GLU A 51 -7.34 -14.32 11.40
N GLU A 52 -6.22 -13.76 10.94
CA GLU A 52 -4.97 -14.49 10.72
C GLU A 52 -4.06 -14.52 11.98
N GLY A 53 -4.47 -13.89 13.08
CA GLY A 53 -3.73 -13.87 14.35
C GLY A 53 -2.47 -12.98 14.33
N GLY A 54 -2.44 -11.94 13.51
CA GLY A 54 -1.36 -10.96 13.32
C GLY A 54 -1.56 -9.61 14.01
N LEU A 55 -2.45 -9.49 15.01
CA LEU A 55 -2.73 -8.22 15.70
C LEU A 55 -1.48 -7.56 16.31
N ASP A 56 -0.46 -8.34 16.66
CA ASP A 56 0.83 -7.85 17.15
C ASP A 56 1.56 -6.95 16.15
N LEU A 57 1.25 -7.10 14.86
CA LEU A 57 1.85 -6.31 13.79
C LEU A 57 1.27 -4.88 13.72
N LEU A 58 0.04 -4.65 14.19
CA LEU A 58 -0.63 -3.35 14.10
C LEU A 58 0.17 -2.21 14.75
N ASP A 59 0.90 -2.51 15.83
CA ASP A 59 1.71 -1.53 16.56
C ASP A 59 2.83 -0.90 15.70
N ARG A 60 3.19 -1.56 14.60
CA ARG A 60 4.26 -1.14 13.69
C ARG A 60 3.77 -0.79 12.30
N LEU A 61 2.46 -0.91 12.05
CA LEU A 61 1.84 -0.51 10.80
C LEU A 61 1.88 1.03 10.70
N ASP A 62 2.34 1.54 9.56
CA ASP A 62 2.37 2.95 9.25
C ASP A 62 2.14 3.18 7.76
N TRP A 63 1.12 3.97 7.42
CA TRP A 63 0.77 4.31 6.04
C TRP A 63 1.57 5.50 5.48
N CYS A 64 2.34 6.21 6.31
CA CYS A 64 3.19 7.34 5.94
C CYS A 64 2.53 8.27 4.90
N VAL A 65 1.30 8.71 5.16
CA VAL A 65 0.50 9.45 4.18
C VAL A 65 1.21 10.76 3.81
N GLN A 66 1.51 10.92 2.52
CA GLN A 66 2.01 12.16 1.94
C GLN A 66 0.82 13.02 1.51
N ASP A 67 0.60 14.12 2.23
CA ASP A 67 -0.47 15.09 2.04
C ASP A 67 0.15 16.46 1.77
N ASP A 68 0.39 16.74 0.50
CA ASP A 68 0.86 18.04 0.00
C ASP A 68 -0.01 18.42 -1.21
N ARG A 69 -1.04 19.24 -0.95
CA ARG A 69 -1.99 19.66 -1.98
C ARG A 69 -1.34 20.41 -3.14
N ASP A 70 -0.31 21.22 -2.87
CA ASP A 70 0.29 22.08 -3.89
C ASP A 70 1.09 21.25 -4.91
N VAL A 71 1.62 20.11 -4.48
CA VAL A 71 2.42 19.20 -5.31
C VAL A 71 1.59 18.03 -5.86
N LEU A 72 0.67 17.48 -5.05
CA LEU A 72 0.04 16.18 -5.32
C LEU A 72 -1.38 16.27 -5.88
N ASN A 73 -2.04 17.44 -5.85
CA ASN A 73 -3.39 17.56 -6.39
C ASN A 73 -3.41 17.28 -7.90
N ASP A 74 -4.15 16.25 -8.32
CA ASP A 74 -4.19 15.75 -9.69
C ASP A 74 -2.81 15.32 -10.24
N ALA A 75 -1.90 14.90 -9.36
CA ALA A 75 -0.59 14.40 -9.76
C ALA A 75 -0.69 13.17 -10.66
N SER A 76 0.20 13.08 -11.65
CA SER A 76 0.39 11.90 -12.48
C SER A 76 1.23 10.83 -11.77
N THR A 77 1.16 9.58 -12.25
CA THR A 77 1.99 8.46 -11.75
C THR A 77 3.48 8.78 -11.80
N GLY A 78 3.97 9.46 -12.84
CA GLY A 78 5.37 9.89 -12.94
C GLY A 78 5.78 10.95 -11.91
N GLN A 79 4.86 11.85 -11.54
CA GLN A 79 5.10 12.81 -10.46
C GLN A 79 5.15 12.09 -9.11
N VAL A 80 4.17 11.21 -8.84
CA VAL A 80 4.14 10.40 -7.62
C VAL A 80 5.40 9.54 -7.50
N ARG A 81 5.85 8.90 -8.58
CA ARG A 81 7.11 8.13 -8.62
C ARG A 81 8.31 9.00 -8.27
N SER A 82 8.37 10.22 -8.81
CA SER A 82 9.47 11.16 -8.54
C SER A 82 9.50 11.58 -7.07
N GLU A 83 8.33 11.90 -6.49
CA GLU A 83 8.21 12.22 -5.06
C GLU A 83 8.57 11.01 -4.19
N PHE A 84 8.12 9.82 -4.57
CA PHE A 84 8.49 8.58 -3.89
C PHE A 84 9.99 8.31 -3.94
N ALA A 85 10.64 8.46 -5.09
CA ALA A 85 12.08 8.33 -5.22
C ALA A 85 12.84 9.36 -4.37
N ASN A 86 12.32 10.59 -4.24
CA ASN A 86 12.88 11.60 -3.35
C ASN A 86 12.71 11.22 -1.88
N TRP A 87 11.54 10.71 -1.50
CA TRP A 87 11.27 10.22 -0.15
C TRP A 87 12.22 9.07 0.21
N VAL A 88 12.39 8.08 -0.69
CA VAL A 88 13.28 6.93 -0.48
C VAL A 88 14.73 7.40 -0.31
N LYS A 89 15.21 8.34 -1.15
CA LYS A 89 16.57 8.91 -1.02
C LYS A 89 16.77 9.75 0.24
N GLY A 90 15.70 10.36 0.74
CA GLY A 90 15.71 11.18 1.96
C GLY A 90 15.57 10.37 3.24
N CYS A 91 15.25 9.07 3.14
CA CYS A 91 15.26 8.19 4.30
C CYS A 91 16.71 7.87 4.68
N ASP A 92 17.13 8.30 5.87
CA ASP A 92 18.39 7.90 6.50
C ASP A 92 18.37 6.42 6.97
N GLU A 93 17.46 5.59 6.44
CA GLU A 93 17.37 4.18 6.77
C GLU A 93 18.50 3.41 6.06
N GLU A 94 19.20 2.53 6.78
CA GLU A 94 20.31 1.71 6.28
C GLU A 94 19.98 0.98 4.95
N ASP A 95 20.98 0.75 4.10
CA ASP A 95 20.83 0.09 2.78
C ASP A 95 20.09 -1.27 2.86
N ASP A 96 20.15 -1.96 3.99
CA ASP A 96 19.45 -3.23 4.25
C ASP A 96 17.89 -3.08 4.25
N PHE A 97 17.36 -1.86 4.42
CA PHE A 97 15.92 -1.56 4.42
C PHE A 97 15.33 -1.39 3.01
N LEU A 98 16.15 -1.01 2.03
CA LEU A 98 15.75 -0.72 0.64
C LEU A 98 15.18 -1.94 -0.09
N GLY A 99 15.42 -3.15 0.42
CA GLY A 99 14.89 -4.40 -0.14
C GLY A 99 13.49 -4.77 0.32
N THR A 100 12.82 -3.92 1.13
CA THR A 100 11.45 -4.20 1.57
C THR A 100 10.39 -3.56 0.66
N PRO A 101 9.20 -4.17 0.53
CA PRO A 101 8.07 -3.66 -0.26
C PRO A 101 7.77 -2.17 -0.10
N ARG A 102 7.97 -1.64 1.12
CA ARG A 102 7.75 -0.24 1.47
C ARG A 102 8.61 0.73 0.66
N PHE A 103 9.80 0.31 0.22
CA PHE A 103 10.73 1.12 -0.57
C PHE A 103 10.71 0.74 -2.06
N GLN A 104 10.02 -0.32 -2.44
CA GLN A 104 9.89 -0.76 -3.83
C GLN A 104 8.68 -0.13 -4.53
N ALA A 105 7.57 0.05 -3.82
CA ALA A 105 6.36 0.63 -4.38
C ALA A 105 5.61 1.51 -3.39
N CYS A 106 4.85 2.47 -3.92
CA CYS A 106 3.96 3.33 -3.15
C CYS A 106 2.52 3.24 -3.66
N ALA A 107 1.57 3.60 -2.81
CA ALA A 107 0.16 3.65 -3.15
C ALA A 107 -0.25 5.06 -3.58
N MET A 108 -0.88 5.18 -4.74
CA MET A 108 -1.45 6.42 -5.26
C MET A 108 -2.98 6.36 -5.13
N VAL A 109 -3.58 7.40 -4.53
CA VAL A 109 -5.04 7.53 -4.42
C VAL A 109 -5.51 8.79 -5.13
N THR A 110 -6.07 8.63 -6.33
CA THR A 110 -6.76 9.73 -7.01
C THR A 110 -8.23 9.78 -6.61
N GLN A 111 -8.97 10.74 -7.16
CA GLN A 111 -10.42 10.81 -6.99
C GLN A 111 -11.12 9.54 -7.47
N PHE A 112 -10.60 8.91 -8.53
CA PHE A 112 -11.17 7.69 -9.08
C PHE A 112 -11.07 6.50 -8.11
N GLU A 113 -9.87 6.23 -7.57
CA GLU A 113 -9.67 5.16 -6.58
C GLU A 113 -10.46 5.45 -5.30
N LEU A 114 -10.47 6.70 -4.83
CA LEU A 114 -11.22 7.09 -3.63
C LEU A 114 -12.71 6.75 -3.75
N GLU A 115 -13.33 7.10 -4.87
CA GLU A 115 -14.75 6.80 -5.09
C GLU A 115 -15.04 5.31 -5.21
N LEU A 116 -14.19 4.56 -5.90
CA LEU A 116 -14.35 3.10 -6.03
C LEU A 116 -14.27 2.44 -4.66
N MET A 117 -13.28 2.82 -3.86
CA MET A 117 -13.07 2.30 -2.51
C MET A 117 -14.26 2.58 -1.59
N LEU A 118 -14.87 3.77 -1.69
CA LEU A 118 -16.04 4.13 -0.88
C LEU A 118 -17.36 3.51 -1.36
N LYS A 119 -17.43 3.10 -2.63
CA LYS A 119 -18.57 2.37 -3.21
C LYS A 119 -18.45 0.85 -3.03
N GLY A 120 -17.26 0.36 -2.72
CA GLY A 120 -16.98 -1.06 -2.47
C GLY A 120 -17.69 -1.61 -1.22
N PRO A 121 -17.51 -2.92 -0.95
CA PRO A 121 -18.10 -3.55 0.22
C PRO A 121 -17.52 -2.98 1.52
N PRO A 122 -18.26 -3.10 2.64
CA PRO A 122 -17.80 -2.64 3.95
C PRO A 122 -16.52 -3.35 4.41
N ALA A 123 -15.83 -2.80 5.41
CA ALA A 123 -14.52 -3.29 5.83
C ALA A 123 -14.51 -4.76 6.31
N ASP A 124 -15.64 -5.25 6.83
CA ASP A 124 -15.86 -6.60 7.34
C ASP A 124 -16.27 -7.62 6.27
N GLU A 125 -16.43 -7.19 5.02
CA GLU A 125 -16.69 -8.05 3.88
C GLU A 125 -15.50 -8.09 2.94
N PHE A 126 -15.07 -9.31 2.60
CA PHE A 126 -13.99 -9.54 1.66
C PHE A 126 -14.45 -9.23 0.23
N ASP A 127 -13.77 -8.30 -0.42
CA ASP A 127 -14.08 -7.91 -1.80
C ASP A 127 -13.55 -8.92 -2.84
N ALA A 128 -14.22 -10.06 -2.94
CA ALA A 128 -13.88 -11.08 -3.93
C ALA A 128 -14.05 -10.59 -5.37
N SER A 129 -14.92 -9.59 -5.59
CA SER A 129 -15.21 -9.01 -6.90
C SER A 129 -14.17 -8.01 -7.39
N GLY A 130 -13.30 -7.50 -6.51
CA GLY A 130 -12.42 -6.38 -6.83
C GLY A 130 -13.23 -5.12 -7.18
N ALA A 131 -14.16 -4.71 -6.34
CA ALA A 131 -14.84 -3.42 -6.50
C ALA A 131 -13.96 -2.24 -6.05
N GLY A 132 -13.07 -2.45 -5.08
CA GLY A 132 -12.11 -1.47 -4.58
C GLY A 132 -10.68 -1.77 -5.01
N PHE A 133 -10.13 -0.91 -5.86
CA PHE A 133 -8.73 -0.97 -6.31
C PHE A 133 -7.93 0.23 -5.80
N LEU A 134 -6.64 -0.01 -5.63
CA LEU A 134 -5.63 0.97 -5.33
C LEU A 134 -4.54 0.87 -6.40
N THR A 135 -4.03 2.01 -6.86
CA THR A 135 -2.92 2.03 -7.81
C THR A 135 -1.61 1.98 -7.03
N LEU A 136 -0.81 0.94 -7.23
CA LEU A 136 0.57 0.88 -6.76
C LEU A 136 1.52 1.35 -7.86
N VAL A 137 2.43 2.25 -7.53
CA VAL A 137 3.43 2.80 -8.44
C VAL A 137 4.80 2.25 -8.04
N SER A 138 5.51 1.63 -8.99
CA SER A 138 6.85 1.08 -8.73
C SER A 138 7.85 2.22 -8.70
N LEU A 139 8.87 2.05 -7.84
CA LEU A 139 10.06 2.89 -7.89
C LEU A 139 10.81 2.68 -9.22
N ASP A 140 10.76 1.48 -9.78
CA ASP A 140 11.35 1.18 -11.08
C ASP A 140 10.47 1.78 -12.20
N GLU A 141 11.09 2.62 -13.04
CA GLU A 141 10.41 3.26 -14.16
C GLU A 141 10.00 2.27 -15.25
N ASP A 142 10.72 1.15 -15.38
CA ASP A 142 10.44 0.13 -16.39
C ASP A 142 9.21 -0.73 -16.03
N GLU A 143 8.82 -0.73 -14.75
CA GLU A 143 7.71 -1.52 -14.20
C GLU A 143 6.37 -0.76 -14.13
N ASP A 144 6.40 0.55 -14.34
CA ASP A 144 5.26 1.47 -14.33
C ASP A 144 4.37 1.45 -13.06
N TYR A 145 3.10 1.03 -13.16
CA TYR A 145 2.13 0.95 -12.06
C TYR A 145 1.17 -0.23 -12.25
N GLN A 146 0.57 -0.70 -11.15
CA GLN A 146 -0.45 -1.75 -11.19
C GLN A 146 -1.64 -1.44 -10.28
N MET A 147 -2.85 -1.75 -10.75
CA MET A 147 -4.06 -1.67 -9.92
C MET A 147 -4.21 -2.95 -9.11
N VAL A 148 -4.29 -2.84 -7.79
CA VAL A 148 -4.38 -3.99 -6.88
C VAL A 148 -5.64 -3.87 -6.01
N GLY A 149 -6.39 -4.96 -5.87
CA GLY A 149 -7.57 -4.97 -5.02
C GLY A 149 -7.20 -4.86 -3.54
N LEU A 150 -7.81 -3.93 -2.80
CA LEU A 150 -7.38 -3.66 -1.42
C LEU A 150 -7.44 -4.91 -0.53
N SER A 151 -8.49 -5.72 -0.70
CA SER A 151 -8.71 -6.92 0.11
C SER A 151 -7.62 -7.99 -0.07
N TYR A 152 -6.85 -7.94 -1.16
CA TYR A 152 -5.74 -8.86 -1.42
C TYR A 152 -4.40 -8.33 -0.91
N LEU A 153 -4.30 -7.02 -0.70
CA LEU A 153 -3.06 -6.31 -0.42
C LEU A 153 -2.57 -6.51 1.03
N VAL A 154 -3.50 -6.72 1.97
CA VAL A 154 -3.19 -6.81 3.40
C VAL A 154 -3.80 -8.09 4.00
N PRO A 155 -3.00 -8.93 4.68
CA PRO A 155 -1.64 -8.67 5.18
C PRO A 155 -0.50 -9.06 4.23
N ARG A 156 -0.79 -9.46 2.99
CA ARG A 156 0.18 -10.05 2.06
C ARG A 156 1.19 -9.08 1.43
N ILE A 157 1.29 -7.86 1.94
CA ILE A 157 2.16 -6.80 1.41
C ILE A 157 3.60 -7.25 1.20
N TYR A 158 4.14 -8.09 2.11
CA TYR A 158 5.50 -8.62 2.01
C TYR A 158 5.64 -9.83 1.09
N ALA A 159 4.61 -10.68 1.01
CA ALA A 159 4.63 -11.85 0.13
C ALA A 159 4.37 -11.46 -1.34
N LEU A 160 3.55 -10.44 -1.58
CA LEU A 160 3.22 -9.94 -2.92
C LEU A 160 4.38 -9.18 -3.58
N LEU A 161 5.32 -8.66 -2.80
CA LEU A 161 6.44 -7.86 -3.30
C LEU A 161 7.80 -8.53 -3.00
N GLU A 162 7.81 -9.83 -2.70
CA GLU A 162 9.06 -10.59 -2.49
C GLU A 162 9.72 -10.90 -3.84
N GLY A 163 10.41 -9.90 -4.41
CA GLY A 163 11.13 -10.02 -5.68
C GLY A 163 11.43 -8.66 -6.31
N PRO A 164 12.32 -8.60 -7.31
CA PRO A 164 12.49 -7.43 -8.15
C PRO A 164 11.34 -7.35 -9.17
N GLY A 165 10.17 -6.86 -8.72
CA GLY A 165 9.11 -6.40 -9.60
C GLY A 165 7.71 -6.92 -9.35
N TRP A 166 6.81 -6.62 -10.30
CA TRP A 166 5.38 -6.93 -10.25
C TRP A 166 5.03 -8.38 -10.57
N GLU A 167 5.99 -9.25 -10.88
CA GLU A 167 5.75 -10.64 -11.29
C GLU A 167 5.01 -11.49 -10.25
N ASN A 168 4.99 -11.04 -8.99
CA ASN A 168 4.28 -11.69 -7.88
C ASN A 168 2.86 -11.12 -7.64
N ILE A 169 2.50 -10.03 -8.33
CA ILE A 169 1.19 -9.36 -8.24
C ILE A 169 0.37 -9.58 -9.51
N VAL A 170 1.02 -9.87 -10.64
CA VAL A 170 0.40 -9.89 -11.96
C VAL A 170 0.59 -11.24 -12.63
N GLU A 171 -0.51 -11.99 -12.79
CA GLU A 171 -0.57 -13.17 -13.66
C GLU A 171 -1.24 -12.75 -14.98
N ASP A 172 -0.55 -12.90 -16.12
CA ASP A 172 -1.06 -12.59 -17.45
C ASP A 172 -1.64 -11.15 -17.63
N GLY A 173 -1.04 -10.15 -16.98
CA GLY A 173 -1.45 -8.74 -17.10
C GLY A 173 -2.67 -8.38 -16.25
N VAL A 174 -3.15 -9.30 -15.41
CA VAL A 174 -4.23 -9.07 -14.45
C VAL A 174 -3.65 -9.17 -13.04
N ALA A 175 -3.88 -8.14 -12.21
CA ALA A 175 -3.67 -8.27 -10.78
C ALA A 175 -4.75 -9.20 -10.22
N THR A 176 -4.44 -10.48 -10.15
CA THR A 176 -5.28 -11.53 -9.56
C THR A 176 -4.45 -12.31 -8.54
N PRO A 177 -5.12 -12.86 -7.49
CA PRO A 177 -4.53 -13.25 -6.20
C PRO A 177 -3.28 -14.13 -6.21
#